data_AF-A0A0C2VG47-F1
#
_entry.id   AF-A0A0C2VG47-F1
#
_cell.length_a   1.000
_cell.length_b   1.000
_cell.length_c   1.000
_cell.angle_alpha   90.00
_cell.angle_beta   90.00
_cell.angle_gamma   90.00
#
_symmetry.space_group_name_H-M   'P 1'
#
loop_
_entity.id
_entity.type
_entity.pdbx_description
1 polymer ?
#
loop_
_entity_poly.entity_id
_entity_poly.type
_entity_poly.pdbx_seq_one_letter_code
_entity_poly.pdbx_strand_id
1 'polypeptide(L)'
;MSKKNRIRNGKLLPMSQKKNDVSTQTDQAEKKMDPLPFKENIAESHDKIKSILSSWKRVEIKTDETDYIHAVVSSRIFKFKDDVEFLFDDQTNLVHFRSASRSGMYDFGVNRKRMKEVSDQYREEK
;
A
#
# COMPACT_ATOMS: atom_id res chain seq x y z
N MET A 1 -10.83 11.39 -0.90
CA MET A 1 -11.81 10.33 -0.54
C MET A 1 -11.57 10.02 0.93
N SER A 2 -12.59 9.78 1.74
CA SER A 2 -12.41 9.45 3.16
C SER A 2 -12.07 7.96 3.33
N LYS A 3 -11.24 7.63 4.34
CA LYS A 3 -10.91 6.27 4.79
C LYS A 3 -12.14 5.35 4.90
N LYS A 4 -13.29 5.89 5.35
CA LYS A 4 -14.55 5.14 5.52
C LYS A 4 -15.00 4.38 4.27
N ASN A 5 -14.67 4.87 3.08
CA ASN A 5 -15.05 4.22 1.81
C ASN A 5 -14.01 3.21 1.30
N ARG A 6 -12.87 3.08 2.01
CA ARG A 6 -11.68 2.32 1.60
C ARG A 6 -11.33 1.20 2.59
N ILE A 7 -11.97 1.19 3.76
CA ILE A 7 -11.87 0.13 4.76
C ILE A 7 -13.22 -0.56 4.90
N ARG A 8 -13.24 -1.90 4.89
CA ARG A 8 -14.44 -2.72 5.13
C ARG A 8 -14.13 -3.70 6.25
N ASN A 9 -14.92 -3.68 7.32
CA ASN A 9 -14.75 -4.55 8.50
C ASN A 9 -13.33 -4.51 9.07
N GLY A 10 -12.73 -3.32 9.16
CA GLY A 10 -11.36 -3.14 9.66
C GLY A 10 -10.25 -3.61 8.71
N LYS A 11 -10.58 -4.00 7.47
CA LYS A 11 -9.61 -4.45 6.45
C LYS A 11 -9.59 -3.55 5.24
N LEU A 12 -8.47 -3.56 4.52
CA LEU A 12 -8.34 -2.94 3.21
C LEU A 12 -9.38 -3.53 2.23
N LEU A 13 -9.77 -2.74 1.21
CA LEU A 13 -10.73 -3.22 0.22
C LEU A 13 -10.28 -4.56 -0.40
N PRO A 14 -11.23 -5.46 -0.73
CA PRO A 14 -10.90 -6.71 -1.37
C PRO A 14 -10.22 -6.49 -2.73
N MET A 15 -9.49 -7.52 -3.15
CA MET A 15 -8.83 -7.53 -4.44
C MET A 15 -9.84 -7.54 -5.57
N SER A 16 -9.54 -6.77 -6.62
CA SER A 16 -10.32 -6.87 -7.85
C SER A 16 -9.94 -8.15 -8.61
N GLN A 17 -10.71 -8.48 -9.64
CA GLN A 17 -10.40 -9.59 -10.56
C GLN A 17 -9.13 -9.33 -11.40
N LYS A 18 -8.54 -8.13 -11.34
CA LYS A 18 -7.34 -7.77 -12.10
C LYS A 18 -6.13 -8.55 -11.59
N LYS A 19 -5.27 -8.99 -12.52
CA LYS A 19 -4.15 -9.90 -12.21
C LYS A 19 -3.02 -9.24 -11.41
N ASN A 20 -2.83 -7.94 -11.51
CA ASN A 20 -1.63 -7.30 -10.97
C ASN A 20 -1.80 -6.67 -9.61
N ASP A 21 -3.02 -6.60 -9.09
CA ASP A 21 -3.25 -6.04 -7.77
C ASP A 21 -2.55 -6.94 -6.72
N VAL A 22 -1.95 -6.35 -5.69
CA VAL A 22 -1.39 -7.09 -4.54
C VAL A 22 -1.97 -6.60 -3.22
N SER A 23 -2.06 -7.50 -2.23
CA SER A 23 -2.45 -7.15 -0.86
C SER A 23 -1.90 -8.15 0.15
N THR A 24 -1.73 -7.66 1.37
CA THR A 24 -1.40 -8.47 2.55
C THR A 24 -2.60 -9.21 3.15
N GLN A 25 -3.82 -8.79 2.82
CA GLN A 25 -5.07 -9.31 3.41
C GLN A 25 -5.92 -10.11 2.40
N THR A 26 -5.29 -10.64 1.34
CA THR A 26 -5.96 -11.49 0.35
C THR A 26 -5.62 -12.97 0.53
N ASP A 27 -6.58 -13.83 0.20
CA ASP A 27 -6.40 -15.29 0.17
C ASP A 27 -5.93 -15.80 -1.21
N GLN A 28 -5.89 -14.93 -2.23
CA GLN A 28 -5.33 -15.25 -3.55
C GLN A 28 -3.80 -15.31 -3.48
N ALA A 29 -3.22 -16.51 -3.44
CA ALA A 29 -1.79 -16.73 -3.24
C ALA A 29 -0.91 -15.95 -4.23
N GLU A 30 -1.33 -15.84 -5.48
CA GLU A 30 -0.63 -15.14 -6.56
C GLU A 30 -0.64 -13.61 -6.42
N LYS A 31 -1.52 -13.06 -5.57
CA LYS A 31 -1.63 -11.63 -5.25
C LYS A 31 -1.19 -11.30 -3.83
N LYS A 32 -0.93 -12.33 -3.02
CA LYS A 32 -0.53 -12.17 -1.62
C LYS A 32 0.89 -11.64 -1.51
N MET A 33 1.09 -10.80 -0.50
CA MET A 33 2.39 -10.35 0.00
C MET A 33 2.35 -10.37 1.53
N ASP A 34 3.51 -10.40 2.16
CA ASP A 34 3.58 -10.40 3.62
C ASP A 34 3.40 -8.98 4.18
N PRO A 35 2.69 -8.83 5.31
CA PRO A 35 2.64 -7.57 6.03
C PRO A 35 4.02 -7.17 6.57
N LEU A 36 4.14 -5.91 6.96
CA LEU A 36 5.36 -5.41 7.60
C LEU A 36 5.13 -5.40 9.10
N PRO A 37 6.01 -5.97 9.93
CA PRO A 37 5.94 -5.73 11.37
C PRO A 37 6.12 -4.24 11.62
N PHE A 38 5.48 -3.71 12.67
CA PHE A 38 5.77 -2.36 13.12
C PHE A 38 7.27 -2.20 13.39
N LYS A 39 7.73 -0.96 13.28
CA LYS A 39 8.94 -0.50 13.95
C LYS A 39 8.68 -0.47 15.46
N GLU A 40 9.20 0.54 16.16
CA GLU A 40 9.01 0.64 17.60
C GLU A 40 7.54 0.82 17.99
N ASN A 41 6.77 1.55 17.18
CA ASN A 41 5.36 1.83 17.41
C ASN A 41 4.64 2.24 16.11
N ILE A 42 3.34 2.56 16.22
CA ILE A 42 2.52 3.02 15.10
C ILE A 42 3.05 4.31 14.47
N ALA A 43 3.52 5.28 15.28
CA ALA A 43 3.98 6.57 14.78
C ALA A 43 5.26 6.42 13.95
N GLU A 44 6.25 5.67 14.45
CA GLU A 44 7.49 5.37 13.72
C GLU A 44 7.21 4.62 12.41
N SER A 45 6.28 3.65 12.45
CA SER A 45 5.87 2.91 11.27
C SER A 45 5.19 3.81 10.24
N HIS A 46 4.29 4.67 10.72
CA HIS A 46 3.54 5.62 9.93
C HIS A 46 4.48 6.63 9.24
N ASP A 47 5.37 7.25 10.02
CA ASP A 47 6.29 8.28 9.52
C ASP A 47 7.31 7.70 8.55
N LYS A 48 7.79 6.47 8.79
CA LYS A 48 8.65 5.77 7.84
C LYS A 48 7.95 5.54 6.50
N ILE A 49 6.70 5.04 6.50
CA ILE A 49 5.94 4.83 5.27
C ILE A 49 5.66 6.16 4.56
N LYS A 50 5.23 7.19 5.30
CA LYS A 50 4.98 8.52 4.76
C LYS A 50 6.22 9.13 4.13
N SER A 51 7.39 8.96 4.77
CA SER A 51 8.69 9.40 4.25
C SER A 51 9.06 8.68 2.95
N ILE A 52 8.89 7.35 2.90
CA ILE A 52 9.12 6.55 1.68
C ILE A 52 8.24 7.08 0.54
N LEU A 53 6.93 7.24 0.77
CA LEU A 53 5.99 7.74 -0.24
C LEU A 53 6.33 9.16 -0.71
N SER A 54 6.78 10.03 0.21
CA SER A 54 7.14 11.42 -0.10
C SER A 54 8.44 11.53 -0.89
N SER A 55 9.33 10.54 -0.80
CA SER A 55 10.57 10.50 -1.59
C SER A 55 10.35 10.12 -3.06
N TRP A 56 9.18 9.56 -3.38
CA TRP A 56 8.86 9.09 -4.71
C TRP A 56 8.32 10.18 -5.63
N LYS A 57 8.69 10.12 -6.91
CA LYS A 57 8.13 11.01 -7.93
C LYS A 57 6.74 10.55 -8.35
N ARG A 58 5.79 11.48 -8.41
CA ARG A 58 4.40 11.29 -8.89
C ARG A 58 3.55 10.41 -7.99
N VAL A 59 3.74 10.60 -6.70
CA VAL A 59 2.86 10.14 -5.64
C VAL A 59 2.05 11.32 -5.16
N GLU A 60 0.77 11.11 -4.94
CA GLU A 60 -0.11 12.09 -4.31
C GLU A 60 -0.79 11.43 -3.10
N ILE A 61 -0.45 11.86 -1.89
CA ILE A 61 -1.10 11.41 -0.66
C ILE A 61 -2.49 12.05 -0.61
N LYS A 62 -3.54 11.23 -0.60
CA LYS A 62 -4.95 11.64 -0.59
C LYS A 62 -5.56 11.61 0.81
N THR A 63 -5.03 10.76 1.67
CA THR A 63 -5.45 10.61 3.07
C THR A 63 -4.24 10.23 3.89
N ASP A 64 -4.11 10.85 5.04
CA ASP A 64 -3.01 10.72 5.99
C ASP A 64 -3.63 10.82 7.39
N GLU A 65 -3.99 9.67 7.94
CA GLU A 65 -4.58 9.49 9.26
C GLU A 65 -3.66 8.56 10.06
N THR A 66 -3.67 8.66 11.40
CA THR A 66 -2.74 7.93 12.29
C THR A 66 -2.62 6.44 11.99
N ASP A 67 -3.73 5.78 11.65
CA ASP A 67 -3.80 4.36 11.36
C ASP A 67 -4.03 4.06 9.87
N TYR A 68 -3.96 5.06 8.99
CA TYR A 68 -4.24 4.86 7.57
C TYR A 68 -3.62 5.90 6.64
N ILE A 69 -2.91 5.43 5.62
CA ILE A 69 -2.44 6.26 4.50
C ILE A 69 -3.04 5.76 3.19
N HIS A 70 -3.58 6.67 2.38
CA HIS A 70 -3.94 6.44 0.99
C HIS A 70 -3.17 7.37 0.07
N ALA A 71 -2.46 6.80 -0.89
CA ALA A 71 -1.76 7.53 -1.94
C ALA A 71 -2.16 7.05 -3.33
N VAL A 72 -1.99 7.94 -4.31
CA VAL A 72 -2.18 7.65 -5.73
C VAL A 72 -0.83 7.78 -6.44
N VAL A 73 -0.37 6.69 -7.04
CA VAL A 73 0.89 6.65 -7.80
C VAL A 73 0.59 6.68 -9.28
N SER A 74 1.27 7.55 -10.04
CA SER A 74 1.10 7.66 -11.49
C SER A 74 2.31 7.15 -12.28
N SER A 75 2.08 6.19 -13.19
CA SER A 75 3.14 5.62 -14.03
C SER A 75 3.69 6.60 -15.09
N ARG A 76 4.94 6.42 -15.54
CA ARG A 76 5.64 7.38 -16.43
C ARG A 76 5.17 7.30 -17.86
N ILE A 77 5.04 6.07 -18.34
CA ILE A 77 4.90 5.78 -19.76
C ILE A 77 3.42 5.75 -20.15
N PHE A 78 2.58 5.14 -19.32
CA PHE A 78 1.18 4.89 -19.65
C PHE A 78 0.17 5.73 -18.85
N LYS A 79 0.64 6.64 -17.98
CA LYS A 79 -0.20 7.50 -17.11
C LYS A 79 -1.25 6.74 -16.28
N PHE A 80 -1.10 5.42 -16.09
CA PHE A 80 -1.93 4.64 -15.18
C PHE A 80 -1.81 5.16 -13.76
N LYS A 81 -2.96 5.16 -13.06
CA LYS A 81 -3.07 5.54 -11.65
C LYS A 81 -3.32 4.30 -10.83
N ASP A 82 -2.46 4.07 -9.85
CA ASP A 82 -2.57 2.99 -8.88
C ASP A 82 -2.89 3.58 -7.52
N ASP A 83 -3.85 2.99 -6.82
CA ASP A 83 -4.06 3.27 -5.40
C ASP A 83 -3.07 2.43 -4.59
N VAL A 84 -2.35 3.07 -3.68
CA VAL A 84 -1.48 2.45 -2.69
C VAL A 84 -2.01 2.82 -1.32
N GLU A 85 -2.32 1.82 -0.51
CA GLU A 85 -3.00 1.97 0.76
C GLU A 85 -2.23 1.22 1.84
N PHE A 86 -2.11 1.85 3.02
CA PHE A 86 -1.50 1.28 4.21
C PHE A 86 -2.48 1.42 5.37
N LEU A 87 -2.66 0.33 6.11
CA LEU A 87 -3.44 0.24 7.33
C LEU A 87 -2.49 -0.19 8.45
N PHE A 88 -2.40 0.60 9.50
CA PHE A 88 -1.54 0.31 10.65
C PHE A 88 -2.41 -0.35 11.73
N ASP A 89 -2.27 -1.66 11.88
CA ASP A 89 -3.05 -2.45 12.82
C ASP A 89 -2.30 -2.58 14.15
N ASP A 90 -2.68 -1.73 15.11
CA ASP A 90 -2.12 -1.69 16.46
C ASP A 90 -2.42 -2.96 17.28
N GLN A 91 -3.48 -3.71 16.92
CA GLN A 91 -3.81 -4.95 17.64
C GLN A 91 -2.82 -6.08 17.33
N THR A 92 -2.32 -6.09 16.10
CA THR A 92 -1.38 -7.12 15.62
C THR A 92 0.05 -6.60 15.47
N ASN A 93 0.27 -5.30 15.67
CA ASN A 93 1.54 -4.61 15.39
C ASN A 93 2.04 -4.84 13.95
N LEU A 94 1.11 -4.81 13.00
CA LEU A 94 1.38 -5.05 11.57
C LEU A 94 0.92 -3.87 10.71
N VAL A 95 1.74 -3.48 9.76
CA VAL A 95 1.34 -2.64 8.62
C VAL A 95 0.82 -3.55 7.51
N HIS A 96 -0.49 -3.49 7.30
CA HIS A 96 -1.14 -4.08 6.16
C HIS A 96 -1.11 -3.11 4.98
N PHE A 97 -0.90 -3.63 3.78
CA PHE A 97 -0.95 -2.81 2.57
C PHE A 97 -1.70 -3.46 1.42
N ARG A 98 -2.07 -2.61 0.46
CA ARG A 98 -2.70 -2.95 -0.81
C ARG A 98 -2.18 -2.01 -1.90
N SER A 99 -1.87 -2.55 -3.07
CA SER A 99 -1.60 -1.77 -4.27
C SER A 99 -2.44 -2.29 -5.42
N ALA A 100 -3.30 -1.42 -5.97
CA ALA A 100 -4.30 -1.81 -6.96
C ALA A 100 -4.44 -0.75 -8.06
N SER A 101 -4.49 -1.21 -9.32
CA SER A 101 -4.59 -0.31 -10.47
C SER A 101 -6.02 0.17 -10.69
N ARG A 102 -6.22 1.47 -10.93
CA ARG A 102 -7.56 2.02 -11.26
C ARG A 102 -8.02 1.60 -12.65
N SER A 103 -7.10 1.58 -13.61
CA SER A 103 -7.35 1.25 -15.01
C SER A 103 -6.27 0.29 -15.52
N GLY A 104 -6.65 -0.69 -16.34
CA GLY A 104 -5.73 -1.69 -16.90
C GLY A 104 -5.80 -3.05 -16.23
N MET A 105 -5.59 -4.10 -17.03
CA MET A 105 -5.60 -5.51 -16.60
C MET A 105 -4.20 -6.13 -16.57
N TYR A 106 -3.25 -5.53 -17.30
CA TYR A 106 -1.91 -6.06 -17.53
C TYR A 106 -0.88 -4.97 -17.25
N ASP A 107 -0.14 -5.18 -16.16
CA ASP A 107 1.09 -4.52 -15.82
C ASP A 107 2.04 -5.68 -15.51
N PHE A 108 3.31 -5.54 -15.84
CA PHE A 108 4.30 -6.61 -15.68
C PHE A 108 4.70 -6.79 -14.20
N GLY A 109 3.73 -6.93 -13.30
CA GLY A 109 3.94 -7.05 -11.85
C GLY A 109 4.40 -5.75 -11.20
N VAL A 110 4.05 -4.60 -11.75
CA VAL A 110 4.47 -3.27 -11.31
C VAL A 110 4.04 -3.01 -9.87
N ASN A 111 2.80 -3.36 -9.51
CA ASN A 111 2.30 -3.17 -8.15
C ASN A 111 3.07 -4.04 -7.15
N ARG A 112 3.37 -5.30 -7.49
CA ARG A 112 4.19 -6.19 -6.67
C ARG A 112 5.61 -5.65 -6.50
N LYS A 113 6.25 -5.25 -7.60
CA LYS A 113 7.61 -4.68 -7.57
C LYS A 113 7.66 -3.43 -6.69
N ARG A 114 6.68 -2.53 -6.85
CA ARG A 114 6.54 -1.33 -6.03
C ARG A 114 6.42 -1.67 -4.54
N MET A 115 5.53 -2.58 -4.18
CA MET A 115 5.35 -2.93 -2.77
C MET A 115 6.56 -3.67 -2.20
N LYS A 116 7.31 -4.40 -3.04
CA LYS A 116 8.61 -4.95 -2.63
C LYS A 116 9.61 -3.82 -2.32
N GLU A 117 9.73 -2.82 -3.19
CA GLU A 117 10.60 -1.65 -2.96
C GLU A 117 10.22 -0.89 -1.68
N VAL A 118 8.92 -0.70 -1.40
CA VAL A 118 8.47 -0.13 -0.10
C VAL A 118 8.91 -1.01 1.05
N SER A 119 8.67 -2.33 0.94
CA SER A 119 8.96 -3.28 2.01
C SER A 119 10.45 -3.33 2.34
N ASP A 120 11.31 -3.27 1.31
CA ASP A 120 12.76 -3.25 1.46
C ASP A 120 13.20 -1.94 2.15
N GLN A 121 12.79 -0.77 1.64
CA GLN A 121 13.11 0.54 2.24
C GLN A 121 12.56 0.71 3.66
N TYR A 122 11.41 0.10 3.95
CA TYR A 122 10.83 0.11 5.28
C TYR A 122 11.70 -0.68 6.26
N ARG A 123 12.22 -1.85 5.84
CA ARG A 123 13.05 -2.71 6.68
C ARG A 123 14.44 -2.14 6.91
N GLU A 124 15.00 -1.40 5.97
CA GLU A 124 16.27 -0.70 6.14
C GLU A 124 16.27 0.18 7.40
N GLU A 125 17.23 -0.07 8.28
CA GLU A 125 17.60 0.80 9.38
C GLU A 125 18.29 2.04 8.81
N LYS A 126 17.86 3.23 9.25
CA LYS A 126 18.61 4.46 9.07
C LYS A 126 19.13 4.89 10.43
#